data_AF-A0A2R5FPM3-F1
#
_entry.id   AF-A0A2R5FPM3-F1
#
_cell.length_a   1.000
_cell.length_b   1.000
_cell.length_c   1.000
_cell.angle_alpha   90.00
_cell.angle_beta   90.00
_cell.angle_gamma   90.00
#
_symmetry.space_group_name_H-M   'P 1'
#
loop_
_entity.id
_entity.type
_entity.pdbx_description
1 polymer ?
#
loop_
_entity_poly.entity_id
_entity_poly.type
_entity_poly.pdbx_seq_one_letter_code
_entity_poly.pdbx_strand_id
1 'polypeptide(L)' 'MLYTKENEDNVTVFLSIGETIEYESEEGIYNEGQVLEIDETCNAVKVLPLSTENLILIPIWISGDDVVPF' A
#
# COMPACT_ATOMS: atom_id res chain seq x y z
N MET A 1 -6.61 9.63 -9.94
CA MET A 1 -6.84 8.46 -10.81
C MET A 1 -7.24 7.35 -9.86
N LEU A 2 -8.28 6.58 -10.18
CA LEU A 2 -8.92 5.64 -9.26
C LEU A 2 -8.58 4.22 -9.75
N TYR A 3 -7.82 3.45 -8.96
CA TYR A 3 -7.66 2.02 -9.18
C TYR A 3 -8.89 1.28 -8.65
N THR A 4 -9.29 0.20 -9.32
CA THR A 4 -10.45 -0.60 -8.90
C THR A 4 -10.12 -2.08 -9.07
N LYS A 5 -10.09 -2.81 -7.95
CA LYS A 5 -10.01 -4.28 -7.93
C LYS A 5 -11.30 -4.82 -7.29
N GLU A 6 -11.87 -5.85 -7.88
CA GLU A 6 -12.92 -6.67 -7.27
C GLU A 6 -12.22 -7.87 -6.61
N ASN A 7 -12.36 -8.02 -5.30
CA ASN A 7 -11.94 -9.25 -4.59
C ASN A 7 -13.12 -10.25 -4.57
N GLU A 8 -12.98 -11.47 -4.02
CA GLU A 8 -14.14 -12.40 -3.87
C GLU A 8 -15.28 -11.79 -3.02
N ASP A 9 -14.97 -10.74 -2.24
CA ASP A 9 -15.92 -9.88 -1.51
C ASP A 9 -16.25 -8.53 -2.19
N ASN A 10 -15.82 -8.31 -3.44
CA ASN A 10 -16.08 -7.11 -4.25
C ASN A 10 -15.59 -5.76 -3.66
N VAL A 11 -14.47 -5.76 -2.93
CA VAL A 11 -13.93 -4.55 -2.29
C VAL A 11 -12.95 -3.82 -3.22
N THR A 12 -13.35 -2.62 -3.65
CA THR A 12 -12.51 -1.69 -4.41
C THR A 12 -11.68 -0.82 -3.49
N VAL A 13 -10.35 -0.92 -3.59
CA VAL A 13 -9.41 -0.03 -2.87
C VAL A 13 -9.06 1.16 -3.75
N PHE A 14 -9.45 2.36 -3.33
CA PHE A 14 -9.06 3.61 -3.97
C PHE A 14 -7.86 4.20 -3.25
N LEU A 15 -6.75 4.36 -3.95
CA LEU A 15 -5.52 4.90 -3.39
C LEU A 15 -5.20 6.28 -3.95
N SER A 16 -4.82 7.19 -3.08
CA SER A 16 -4.35 8.52 -3.42
C SER A 16 -2.91 8.74 -2.95
N ILE A 17 -2.12 9.45 -3.74
CA ILE A 17 -0.78 9.87 -3.31
C ILE A 17 -0.91 10.78 -2.07
N GLY A 18 -0.12 10.50 -1.04
CA GLY A 18 -0.13 11.17 0.26
C GLY A 18 -1.08 10.54 1.29
N GLU A 19 -1.92 9.59 0.87
CA GLU A 19 -2.79 8.82 1.75
C GLU A 19 -1.99 7.85 2.62
N THR A 20 -2.44 7.65 3.86
CA THR A 20 -1.92 6.60 4.73
C THR A 20 -2.71 5.32 4.50
N ILE A 21 -2.00 4.22 4.28
CA ILE A 21 -2.57 2.90 4.05
C ILE A 21 -1.97 1.89 4.99
N GLU A 22 -2.68 0.79 5.20
CA GLU A 22 -2.14 -0.42 5.80
C GLU A 22 -1.81 -1.43 4.70
N TYR A 23 -0.69 -2.15 4.86
CA TYR A 23 -0.27 -3.19 3.94
C TYR A 23 0.34 -4.38 4.67
N GLU A 24 0.14 -5.57 4.11
CA GLU A 24 0.71 -6.83 4.63
C GLU A 24 2.11 -7.06 4.03
N SER A 25 3.09 -7.34 4.86
CA SER A 25 4.43 -7.72 4.39
C SER A 25 4.46 -9.19 3.94
N GLU A 26 5.51 -9.61 3.24
CA GLU A 26 5.74 -11.02 2.90
C GLU A 26 5.79 -11.95 4.13
N GLU A 27 6.05 -11.40 5.32
CA GLU A 27 6.06 -12.12 6.59
C GLU A 27 4.68 -12.19 7.27
N GLY A 28 3.63 -11.65 6.64
CA GLY A 28 2.28 -11.56 7.18
C GLY A 28 2.12 -10.49 8.28
N ILE A 29 3.01 -9.50 8.31
CA ILE A 29 2.99 -8.42 9.29
C ILE A 29 2.34 -7.19 8.67
N TYR A 30 1.32 -6.65 9.35
CA TYR A 30 0.64 -5.44 8.95
C TYR A 30 1.45 -4.21 9.34
N ASN A 31 1.65 -3.31 8.38
CA ASN A 31 2.40 -2.08 8.54
C ASN A 31 1.62 -0.89 7.97
N GLU A 32 1.83 0.29 8.56
CA GLU A 32 1.30 1.53 8.02
C GLU A 32 2.35 2.24 7.15
N GLY A 33 1.91 2.80 6.04
CA GLY A 33 2.76 3.56 5.13
C GLY A 33 2.01 4.69 4.44
N GLN A 34 2.74 5.74 4.06
CA GLN A 34 2.21 6.81 3.22
C GLN A 34 2.49 6.51 1.75
N VAL A 35 1.46 6.59 0.91
CA VAL A 35 1.58 6.40 -0.55
C VAL A 35 2.38 7.55 -1.15
N LEU A 36 3.46 7.23 -1.85
CA LEU A 36 4.28 8.20 -2.58
C LEU A 36 4.05 8.15 -4.08
N GLU A 37 3.78 6.96 -4.63
CA GLU A 37 3.66 6.71 -6.06
C GLU A 37 2.76 5.49 -6.30
N ILE A 38 2.04 5.48 -7.42
CA ILE A 38 1.17 4.37 -7.83
C ILE A 38 1.53 4.03 -9.27
N ASP A 39 1.89 2.77 -9.51
CA ASP A 39 2.10 2.20 -10.84
C ASP A 39 0.96 1.24 -11.16
N GLU A 40 -0.02 1.74 -11.94
CA GLU A 40 -1.19 0.97 -12.38
C GLU A 40 -0.82 -0.12 -13.40
N THR A 41 0.31 0.02 -14.12
CA THR A 41 0.73 -0.97 -15.14
C THR A 41 1.26 -2.22 -14.45
N CYS A 42 1.99 -2.03 -13.36
CA CYS A 42 2.58 -3.12 -12.57
C CYS A 42 1.71 -3.54 -11.38
N ASN A 43 0.57 -2.91 -11.14
CA ASN A 43 -0.25 -3.06 -9.92
C ASN A 43 0.62 -2.95 -8.66
N ALA A 44 1.41 -1.89 -8.56
CA ALA A 44 2.37 -1.69 -7.48
C ALA A 44 2.24 -0.29 -6.88
N VAL A 45 2.47 -0.19 -5.58
CA VAL A 45 2.38 1.06 -4.83
C VAL A 45 3.70 1.30 -4.13
N LYS A 46 4.24 2.50 -4.27
CA LYS A 46 5.41 2.93 -3.53
C LYS A 46 4.96 3.58 -2.23
N VAL A 47 5.40 3.03 -1.11
CA VAL A 47 5.02 3.50 0.22
C VAL A 47 6.25 3.91 1.03
N LEU A 48 6.09 4.96 1.82
CA LEU A 48 7.03 5.30 2.89
C LEU A 48 6.48 4.72 4.20
N PRO A 49 7.14 3.72 4.81
CA PRO A 49 6.69 3.16 6.08
C PRO A 49 6.62 4.26 7.17
N LEU A 50 5.56 4.27 7.97
CA LEU A 50 5.34 5.28 9.03
C LEU A 50 5.78 4.80 10.42
N SER A 51 5.87 3.49 10.62
CA SER A 51 6.34 2.89 11.87
C SER A 51 7.62 2.12 11.62
N THR A 52 8.71 2.62 12.17
CA THR A 52 9.80 1.77 12.69
C THR A 52 10.53 2.58 13.74
N GLU A 53 10.52 2.08 14.97
CA GLU A 53 11.32 2.64 16.05
C GLU A 53 12.78 2.80 15.58
N ASN A 54 13.22 4.05 15.39
CA ASN A 54 14.62 4.41 15.10
C ASN A 54 15.28 3.82 13.83
N LEU A 55 14.53 3.59 12.74
CA LEU A 55 15.15 3.21 11.46
C LEU A 55 15.03 4.31 10.39
N ILE A 56 16.02 4.35 9.50
CA ILE A 56 15.96 5.14 8.29
C ILE A 56 14.81 4.59 7.45
N LEU A 57 13.76 5.39 7.29
CA LEU A 57 12.58 5.04 6.50
C LEU A 57 12.96 5.13 5.02
N ILE A 58 13.05 3.96 4.37
CA ILE A 58 13.31 3.87 2.93
C ILE A 58 11.98 3.55 2.24
N PRO A 59 11.60 4.29 1.18
CA PRO A 59 10.45 3.93 0.37
C PRO A 59 10.59 2.53 -0.22
N ILE A 60 9.54 1.74 -0.13
CA ILE A 60 9.47 0.39 -0.69
C ILE A 60 8.34 0.30 -1.71
N TRP A 61 8.48 -0.61 -2.67
CA TRP A 61 7.39 -0.99 -3.57
C TRP A 61 6.68 -2.21 -2.99
N ILE A 62 5.37 -2.15 -2.91
CA ILE A 62 4.49 -3.25 -2.48
C ILE A 62 3.52 -3.59 -3.61
N SER A 63 3.00 -4.82 -3.62
CA SER A 63 1.91 -5.16 -4.53
C SER A 63 0.67 -4.37 -4.14
N GLY A 64 -0.11 -3.91 -5.12
CA GLY A 64 -1.44 -3.35 -4.88
C GLY A 64 -2.39 -4.37 -4.25
N ASP A 65 -2.07 -5.66 -4.34
CA ASP A 65 -2.83 -6.74 -3.72
C ASP A 65 -2.57 -6.87 -2.21
N ASP A 66 -1.43 -6.36 -1.73
CA ASP A 66 -1.05 -6.41 -0.31
C ASP A 66 -1.64 -5.22 0.48
N VAL A 67 -2.34 -4.31 -0.22
CA VAL A 67 -2.98 -3.15 0.39
C VAL A 67 -4.30 -3.55 1.03
N VAL A 68 -4.48 -3.16 2.29
CA VAL A 68 -5.65 -3.52 3.09
C VAL A 68 -6.62 -2.33 3.11
N PRO A 69 -7.89 -2.50 2.68
CA PRO A 69 -8.92 -1.47 2.81
C PRO A 69 -9.35 -1.29 4.27
N PHE A 70 -9.54 -0.03 4.69
CA PHE A 70 -10.10 0.35 6.00
C PHE A 70 -11.63 0.20 6.07
#